data_AF-A0AAU4ERA0-F1
#
_entry.id   AF-A0AAU4ERA0-F1
#
_cell.length_a   1.000
_cell.length_b   1.000
_cell.length_c   1.000
_cell.angle_alpha   90.00
_cell.angle_beta   90.00
_cell.angle_gamma   90.00
#
_symmetry.space_group_name_H-M   'P 1'
#
loop_
_entity.id
_entity.type
_entity.pdbx_description
1 polymer ?
#
loop_
_entity_poly.entity_id
_entity_poly.type
_entity_poly.pdbx_seq_one_letter_code
_entity_poly.pdbx_strand_id
1 'polypeptide(L)'
;MSENATKVDLTNVDDVEEMVREIARMICAEQPDMPEPESLRDLDSFSVVQVLLEVENTTDRKLLEKFEDFTEGEEFRDLAAYIVKIVAEEDAAPAETPAPTAETAAPDAAAPDAPA
;
A
#
# COMPACT_ATOMS: atom_id res chain seq x y z
N MET A 1 17.07 -9.76 -20.17
CA MET A 1 17.66 -9.72 -18.82
C MET A 1 16.69 -10.45 -17.92
N SER A 2 17.23 -11.31 -17.08
CA SER A 2 16.60 -12.52 -16.55
C SER A 2 15.23 -12.32 -15.90
N GLU A 3 14.28 -13.16 -16.30
CA GLU A 3 13.09 -13.52 -15.53
C GLU A 3 13.55 -14.16 -14.21
N ASN A 4 13.69 -13.35 -13.16
CA ASN A 4 13.67 -13.82 -11.79
C ASN A 4 12.58 -13.03 -11.09
N ALA A 5 11.33 -13.27 -11.51
CA ALA A 5 10.18 -12.97 -10.67
C ALA A 5 10.25 -13.94 -9.48
N THR A 6 11.17 -13.66 -8.55
CA THR A 6 11.17 -14.27 -7.23
C THR A 6 9.76 -14.00 -6.72
N LYS A 7 8.97 -15.06 -6.59
CA LYS A 7 7.59 -14.96 -6.15
C LYS A 7 7.65 -14.59 -4.68
N VAL A 8 7.78 -13.29 -4.39
CA VAL A 8 7.95 -12.76 -3.04
C VAL A 8 6.70 -13.15 -2.27
N ASP A 9 6.90 -13.90 -1.19
CA ASP A 9 5.81 -14.28 -0.32
C ASP A 9 5.46 -13.07 0.57
N LEU A 10 4.38 -12.39 0.21
CA LEU A 10 3.92 -11.17 0.92
C LEU A 10 3.33 -11.47 2.30
N THR A 11 3.35 -12.72 2.75
CA THR A 11 3.00 -13.10 4.12
C THR A 11 4.23 -13.33 5.01
N ASN A 12 5.43 -13.35 4.41
CA ASN A 12 6.69 -13.51 5.11
C ASN A 12 7.48 -12.20 5.15
N VAL A 13 7.77 -11.74 6.36
CA VAL A 13 8.52 -10.50 6.59
C VAL A 13 9.93 -10.57 6.03
N ASP A 14 10.62 -11.70 6.12
CA ASP A 14 12.01 -11.81 5.66
C ASP A 14 12.10 -11.76 4.12
N ASP A 15 11.13 -12.36 3.40
CA ASP A 15 11.04 -12.28 1.93
C ASP A 15 10.74 -10.84 1.47
N VAL A 16 9.82 -10.16 2.16
CA VAL A 16 9.48 -8.76 1.87
C VAL A 16 10.63 -7.82 2.23
N GLU A 17 11.35 -8.07 3.31
CA GLU A 17 12.53 -7.31 3.71
C GLU A 17 13.62 -7.40 2.65
N GLU A 18 13.91 -8.60 2.14
CA GLU A 18 14.88 -8.81 1.07
C GLU A 18 14.46 -8.07 -0.21
N MET A 19 13.19 -8.16 -0.60
CA MET A 19 12.64 -7.42 -1.74
C MET A 19 12.81 -5.90 -1.57
N VAL A 20 12.40 -5.34 -0.43
CA VAL A 20 12.51 -3.90 -0.15
C VAL A 20 13.98 -3.46 -0.18
N ARG A 21 14.88 -4.27 0.37
CA ARG A 21 16.32 -4.00 0.37
C ARG A 21 16.90 -4.03 -1.05
N GLU A 22 16.54 -5.02 -1.87
CA GLU A 22 16.99 -5.09 -3.26
C GLU A 22 16.52 -3.88 -4.08
N ILE A 23 15.27 -3.46 -3.90
CA ILE A 23 14.70 -2.28 -4.56
C ILE A 23 15.45 -1.02 -4.12
N ALA A 24 15.68 -0.84 -2.81
CA ALA A 24 16.43 0.29 -2.28
C ALA A 24 17.86 0.33 -2.84
N ARG A 25 18.53 -0.82 -2.91
CA ARG A 25 19.86 -0.95 -3.55
C ARG A 25 19.84 -0.57 -5.02
N MET A 26 18.83 -1.01 -5.77
CA MET A 26 18.70 -0.69 -7.20
C MET A 26 18.59 0.82 -7.41
N ILE A 27 17.72 1.48 -6.65
CA ILE A 27 17.48 2.93 -6.71
C ILE A 27 18.75 3.70 -6.32
N CYS A 28 19.43 3.29 -5.25
CA CYS A 28 20.69 3.92 -4.82
C CYS A 28 21.83 3.68 -5.82
N ALA A 29 21.90 2.50 -6.44
CA ALA A 29 22.93 2.16 -7.44
C ALA A 29 22.82 3.01 -8.72
N GLU A 30 21.65 3.57 -9.02
CA GLU A 30 21.50 4.56 -10.10
C GLU A 30 22.16 5.90 -9.78
N GLN A 31 22.49 6.16 -8.50
CA GLN A 31 23.17 7.38 -8.08
C GLN A 31 24.65 7.10 -7.72
N PRO A 32 25.62 7.59 -8.52
CA PRO A 32 27.04 7.23 -8.37
C PRO A 32 27.69 7.71 -7.06
N ASP A 33 27.10 8.68 -6.38
CA ASP A 33 27.58 9.25 -5.12
C ASP A 33 26.80 8.74 -3.88
N MET A 34 25.82 7.85 -4.07
CA MET A 34 25.00 7.31 -2.98
C MET A 34 25.52 5.92 -2.56
N PRO A 35 25.88 5.72 -1.28
CA PRO A 35 26.28 4.40 -0.80
C PRO A 35 25.10 3.42 -0.81
N GLU A 36 25.42 2.13 -0.72
CA GLU A 36 24.40 1.11 -0.54
C GLU A 36 23.68 1.32 0.81
N PRO A 37 22.34 1.39 0.84
CA PRO A 37 21.61 1.64 2.06
C PRO A 37 21.56 0.39 2.94
N GLU A 38 21.91 0.53 4.22
CA GLU A 38 21.82 -0.56 5.20
C GLU A 38 20.46 -0.56 5.91
N SER A 39 19.82 0.61 5.98
CA SER A 39 18.54 0.86 6.65
C SER A 39 17.67 1.84 5.86
N LEU A 40 16.40 2.02 6.27
CA LEU A 40 15.54 3.05 5.67
C LEU A 40 15.99 4.46 6.01
N ARG A 41 16.72 4.65 7.11
CA ARG A 41 17.27 5.96 7.50
C ARG A 41 18.33 6.49 6.54
N ASP A 42 18.98 5.57 5.82
CA ASP A 42 19.99 5.91 4.82
C ASP A 42 19.36 6.46 3.53
N LEU A 43 18.04 6.31 3.37
CA LEU A 43 17.30 6.80 2.21
C LEU A 43 16.81 8.23 2.44
N ASP A 44 16.93 9.06 1.40
CA ASP A 44 16.25 10.35 1.38
C ASP A 44 14.73 10.13 1.26
N SER A 45 13.96 11.11 1.75
CA SER A 45 12.50 11.16 1.61
C SER A 45 12.01 10.86 0.18
N PHE A 46 12.76 11.28 -0.85
CA PHE A 46 12.43 10.96 -2.23
C PHE A 46 12.70 9.50 -2.59
N SER A 47 13.84 8.96 -2.16
CA SER A 47 14.22 7.55 -2.38
C SER A 47 13.24 6.59 -1.70
N VAL A 48 12.75 6.93 -0.50
CA VAL A 48 11.71 6.14 0.19
C VAL A 48 10.43 6.05 -0.66
N VAL A 49 10.00 7.17 -1.26
CA VAL A 49 8.83 7.19 -2.15
C VAL A 49 9.06 6.32 -3.39
N GLN A 50 10.25 6.34 -3.97
CA GLN A 50 10.59 5.48 -5.11
C GLN A 50 10.58 3.99 -4.75
N VAL A 51 11.10 3.64 -3.56
CA VAL A 51 11.03 2.26 -3.05
C VAL A 51 9.59 1.82 -2.92
N LEU A 52 8.73 2.63 -2.31
CA LEU A 52 7.31 2.31 -2.15
C LEU A 52 6.58 2.15 -3.48
N LEU A 53 6.86 3.01 -4.47
CA LEU A 53 6.30 2.91 -5.82
C LEU A 53 6.70 1.59 -6.49
N GLU A 54 7.96 1.19 -6.39
CA GLU A 54 8.42 -0.04 -7.02
C GLU A 54 7.90 -1.29 -6.29
N VAL A 55 7.78 -1.24 -4.96
CA VAL A 55 7.12 -2.32 -4.19
C VAL A 55 5.64 -2.42 -4.59
N GLU A 56 4.93 -1.31 -4.70
CA GLU A 56 3.54 -1.26 -5.17
C GLU A 56 3.41 -1.83 -6.59
N ASN A 57 4.30 -1.46 -7.51
CA ASN A 57 4.37 -1.98 -8.87
C ASN A 57 4.68 -3.49 -8.92
N THR A 58 5.50 -3.99 -7.99
CA THR A 58 5.87 -5.41 -7.91
C THR A 58 4.76 -6.27 -7.27
N THR A 59 3.99 -5.69 -6.35
CA THR A 59 3.00 -6.43 -5.56
C THR A 59 1.55 -6.20 -6.02
N ASP A 60 1.33 -5.25 -6.94
CA ASP A 60 0.00 -4.76 -7.36
C ASP A 60 -0.87 -4.28 -6.17
N ARG A 61 -0.24 -3.75 -5.11
CA ARG A 61 -0.91 -3.28 -3.88
C ARG A 61 -0.76 -1.78 -3.68
N LYS A 62 -1.82 -1.12 -3.22
CA LYS A 62 -1.90 0.33 -2.94
C LYS A 62 -1.20 0.69 -1.63
N LEU A 63 0.12 0.58 -1.60
CA LEU A 63 0.92 0.77 -0.37
C LEU A 63 1.13 2.24 -0.05
N LEU A 64 1.28 3.11 -1.06
CA LEU A 64 1.53 4.54 -0.86
C LEU A 64 0.41 5.23 -0.08
N GLU A 65 -0.85 4.89 -0.37
CA GLU A 65 -2.03 5.45 0.30
C GLU A 65 -2.09 5.02 1.78
N LYS A 66 -1.57 3.84 2.11
CA LYS A 66 -1.51 3.32 3.48
C LYS A 66 -0.30 3.85 4.23
N PHE A 67 0.78 4.13 3.51
CA PHE A 67 2.03 4.61 4.08
C PHE A 67 1.93 5.98 4.75
N GLU A 68 0.86 6.76 4.51
CA GLU A 68 0.62 8.00 5.26
C GLU A 68 0.53 7.78 6.79
N ASP A 69 0.07 6.60 7.22
CA ASP A 69 0.00 6.21 8.63
C ASP A 69 1.34 5.63 9.15
N PHE A 70 2.30 5.34 8.26
CA PHE A 70 3.61 4.83 8.62
C PHE A 70 4.49 5.96 9.17
N THR A 71 4.42 6.12 10.48
CA THR A 71 5.11 7.18 11.23
C THR A 71 6.34 6.68 11.99
N GLU A 72 6.51 5.36 12.13
CA GLU A 72 7.56 4.73 12.91
C GLU A 72 8.15 3.54 12.14
N GLY A 73 9.45 3.62 11.86
CA GLY A 73 10.23 2.55 11.23
C GLY A 73 11.54 3.08 10.66
N GLU A 74 12.64 2.52 11.14
CA GLU A 74 13.99 2.96 10.77
C GLU A 74 14.72 1.90 9.93
N GLU A 75 14.25 0.65 10.02
CA GLU A 75 14.85 -0.50 9.35
C GLU A 75 13.97 -0.98 8.20
N PHE A 76 14.58 -1.64 7.20
CA PHE A 76 13.83 -2.30 6.13
C PHE A 76 12.83 -3.33 6.66
N ARG A 77 13.17 -3.97 7.78
CA ARG A 77 12.31 -4.94 8.48
C ARG A 77 11.01 -4.31 9.00
N ASP A 78 11.05 -3.06 9.45
CA ASP A 78 9.85 -2.36 9.96
C ASP A 78 8.86 -2.12 8.82
N LEU A 79 9.36 -1.65 7.67
CA LEU A 79 8.55 -1.49 6.46
C LEU A 79 8.04 -2.84 5.95
N ALA A 80 8.87 -3.88 5.95
CA ALA A 80 8.44 -5.22 5.54
C ALA A 80 7.32 -5.77 6.43
N ALA A 81 7.45 -5.63 7.74
CA ALA A 81 6.41 -6.02 8.69
C ALA A 81 5.11 -5.23 8.48
N TYR A 82 5.23 -3.95 8.16
CA TYR A 82 4.09 -3.10 7.85
C TYR A 82 3.38 -3.52 6.56
N ILE A 83 4.12 -3.84 5.49
CA ILE A 83 3.56 -4.35 4.23
C ILE A 83 2.85 -5.68 4.46
N VAL A 84 3.48 -6.63 5.16
CA VAL A 84 2.86 -7.93 5.51
C VAL A 84 1.56 -7.72 6.28
N LYS A 85 1.54 -6.76 7.22
CA LYS A 85 0.33 -6.40 7.97
C LYS A 85 -0.76 -5.87 7.04
N ILE A 86 -0.47 -4.94 6.13
CA ILE A 86 -1.44 -4.41 5.16
C ILE A 86 -2.02 -5.53 4.32
N VAL A 87 -1.16 -6.40 3.77
CA VAL A 87 -1.58 -7.53 2.94
C VAL A 87 -2.49 -8.48 3.72
N ALA A 88 -2.15 -8.76 4.98
CA ALA A 88 -2.99 -9.56 5.86
C ALA A 88 -4.34 -8.88 6.16
N GLU A 89 -4.37 -7.57 6.35
CA GLU A 89 -5.61 -6.80 6.57
C GLU A 89 -6.50 -6.77 5.31
N GLU A 90 -5.91 -6.62 4.11
CA GLU A 90 -6.65 -6.66 2.84
C GLU A 90 -7.18 -8.06 2.50
N ASP A 91 -6.41 -9.11 2.79
CA ASP A 91 -6.84 -10.50 2.56
C ASP A 91 -7.88 -10.95 3.61
N ALA A 92 -7.77 -10.43 4.84
CA ALA A 92 -8.71 -10.71 5.93
C ALA A 92 -9.99 -9.86 5.87
N ALA A 93 -10.00 -8.73 5.15
CA ALA A 93 -11.20 -7.92 4.95
C ALA A 93 -12.07 -8.59 3.87
N PRO A 94 -13.19 -9.26 4.22
CA PRO A 94 -14.19 -9.56 3.21
C PRO A 94 -14.65 -8.21 2.66
N ALA A 95 -14.49 -8.01 1.36
CA ALA A 95 -14.99 -6.85 0.62
C ALA A 95 -16.24 -6.29 1.30
N GLU A 96 -16.09 -5.17 2.02
CA GLU A 96 -17.23 -4.49 2.62
C GLU A 96 -18.11 -4.06 1.45
N THR A 97 -19.10 -4.90 1.21
CA THR A 97 -20.28 -4.62 0.40
C THR A 97 -20.71 -3.20 0.75
N PRO A 98 -20.72 -2.24 -0.20
CA PRO A 98 -21.24 -0.92 0.10
C PRO A 98 -22.65 -1.10 0.63
N ALA A 99 -22.88 -0.65 1.86
CA ALA A 99 -24.15 -0.78 2.55
C ALA A 99 -25.29 -0.28 1.64
N PRO A 100 -26.42 -1.00 1.56
CA PRO A 100 -27.58 -0.49 0.84
C PRO A 100 -28.06 0.77 1.56
N THR A 101 -27.97 1.92 0.89
CA THR A 101 -28.70 3.11 1.29
C THR A 101 -30.19 2.77 1.22
N ALA A 102 -30.71 2.36 2.37
CA ALA A 102 -32.12 2.25 2.64
C ALA A 102 -32.72 3.66 2.66
N GLU A 103 -33.00 4.21 1.48
CA GLU A 103 -34.00 5.26 1.35
C GLU A 103 -35.33 4.59 1.01
N THR A 104 -35.97 4.05 2.05
CA THR A 104 -37.41 3.77 2.03
C THR A 104 -38.11 4.83 2.87
N ALA A 105 -38.73 5.77 2.19
CA ALA A 105 -39.95 6.43 2.65
C ALA A 105 -40.81 6.78 1.41
N ALA A 106 -41.70 5.84 1.07
CA ALA A 106 -42.93 6.09 0.31
C ALA A 106 -43.90 6.99 1.15
N PRO A 107 -45.11 7.40 0.71
CA PRO A 107 -45.80 7.09 -0.54
C PRO A 107 -46.50 8.29 -1.25
N ASP A 108 -46.95 7.99 -2.46
CA ASP A 108 -48.12 8.53 -3.16
C ASP A 108 -49.31 8.90 -2.23
N ALA A 109 -49.83 10.14 -2.33
CA ALA A 109 -51.27 10.43 -2.36
C ALA A 109 -51.61 11.94 -2.32
N ALA A 110 -52.53 12.30 -3.23
CA ALA A 110 -53.62 13.26 -3.08
C ALA A 110 -53.35 14.78 -3.24
N ALA A 111 -53.82 15.27 -4.40
CA ALA A 111 -54.30 16.64 -4.59
C ALA A 111 -55.29 17.07 -3.49
N PRO A 112 -55.34 18.38 -3.21
CA PRO A 112 -56.63 19.03 -3.04
C PRO A 112 -56.84 20.17 -4.04
N ASP A 113 -57.90 19.99 -4.82
CA ASP A 113 -58.74 21.04 -5.38
C ASP A 113 -59.12 22.05 -4.27
N ALA A 114 -58.93 23.35 -4.52
CA ALA A 114 -59.76 24.40 -3.93
C ALA A 114 -59.58 25.77 -4.63
N PRO A 115 -60.61 26.64 -4.61
CA PRO A 115 -60.89 27.63 -5.66
C PRO A 115 -60.55 29.08 -5.29
N ALA A 116 -60.54 29.95 -6.30
CA ALA A 116 -60.95 31.36 -6.20
C ALA A 116 -61.38 31.91 -7.58
#